data_AF-A0A7J2LV14-F1
#
_entry.id   AF-A0A7J2LV14-F1
#
_cell.length_a   1.000
_cell.length_b   1.000
_cell.length_c   1.000
_cell.angle_alpha   90.00
_cell.angle_beta   90.00
_cell.angle_gamma   90.00
#
_symmetry.space_group_name_H-M   'P 1'
#
loop_
_entity.id
_entity.type
_entity.pdbx_description
1 polymer ?
#
loop_
_entity_poly.entity_id
_entity_poly.type
_entity_poly.pdbx_seq_one_letter_code
_entity_poly.pdbx_strand_id
1 'polypeptide(L)'
;MGIPSIPIINIDYSVDTYTGQFNAVEASRMGWEFNVQLMSSFVRQGQSGPLKDASLRFLELDKPNIQIIALKRKEADSQDRFIIRLQETSGMEGDLKIRSYFPIKEARYASLLEDPKETKPPTTNLIKSKFKPYQTITLELCMKQKTSDTN
;
A
#
# COMPACT_ATOMS: atom_id res chain seq x y z
N MET A 1 17.31 11.29 -47.37
CA MET A 1 15.96 10.91 -46.92
C MET A 1 16.13 9.63 -46.09
N GLY A 2 15.98 9.70 -44.76
CA GLY A 2 16.21 8.53 -43.89
C GLY A 2 15.08 7.51 -44.04
N ILE A 3 15.42 6.23 -44.02
CA ILE A 3 14.43 5.13 -44.04
C ILE A 3 13.58 5.25 -42.77
N PRO A 4 12.23 5.28 -42.86
CA PRO A 4 11.39 5.30 -41.67
C PRO A 4 11.58 3.98 -40.90
N SER A 5 12.01 4.07 -39.65
CA SER A 5 12.11 2.92 -38.76
C SER A 5 10.71 2.45 -38.36
N ILE A 6 10.37 1.20 -38.66
CA ILE A 6 9.14 0.57 -38.17
C ILE A 6 9.26 0.42 -36.64
N PRO A 7 8.27 0.86 -35.85
CA PRO A 7 8.34 0.70 -34.40
C PRO A 7 8.25 -0.77 -34.01
N ILE A 8 9.08 -1.18 -33.05
CA ILE A 8 8.93 -2.46 -32.37
C ILE A 8 7.92 -2.26 -31.23
N ILE A 9 6.86 -3.06 -31.21
CA ILE A 9 5.81 -3.03 -30.19
C ILE A 9 5.89 -4.33 -29.40
N ASN A 10 6.07 -4.23 -28.08
CA ASN A 10 5.96 -5.35 -27.16
C ASN A 10 4.60 -5.27 -26.45
N ILE A 11 3.86 -6.39 -26.44
CA ILE A 11 2.55 -6.50 -25.83
C ILE A 11 2.59 -7.67 -24.85
N ASP A 12 2.43 -7.35 -23.57
CA ASP A 12 2.36 -8.34 -22.50
C ASP A 12 0.92 -8.46 -22.00
N TYR A 13 0.45 -9.70 -21.86
CA TYR A 13 -0.86 -10.00 -21.30
C TYR A 13 -0.82 -11.35 -20.58
N SER A 14 -1.81 -11.57 -19.71
CA SER A 14 -2.04 -12.86 -19.06
C SER A 14 -3.52 -13.20 -19.09
N VAL A 15 -3.83 -14.48 -19.20
CA VAL A 15 -5.20 -15.02 -19.13
C VAL A 15 -5.19 -16.11 -18.08
N ASP A 16 -6.15 -16.05 -17.17
CA ASP A 16 -6.36 -17.08 -16.16
C ASP A 16 -7.84 -17.49 -16.14
N THR A 17 -8.10 -18.65 -15.57
CA THR A 17 -9.43 -19.25 -15.49
C THR A 17 -9.76 -19.57 -14.04
N TYR A 18 -11.04 -19.44 -13.68
CA TYR A 18 -11.53 -19.83 -12.36
C TYR A 18 -12.75 -20.74 -12.51
N THR A 19 -13.01 -21.55 -11.49
CA THR A 19 -14.21 -22.38 -11.42
C THR A 19 -15.27 -21.70 -10.58
N GLY A 20 -16.53 -21.72 -11.03
CA GLY A 20 -17.67 -21.21 -10.27
C GLY A 20 -18.03 -19.76 -10.58
N GLN A 21 -18.50 -19.03 -9.57
CA GLN A 21 -18.92 -17.64 -9.71
C GLN A 21 -17.71 -16.70 -9.80
N PHE A 22 -17.89 -15.57 -10.49
CA PHE A 22 -16.83 -14.58 -10.65
C PHE A 22 -16.29 -14.08 -9.30
N ASN A 23 -14.98 -14.20 -9.12
CA ASN A 23 -14.27 -13.71 -7.94
C ASN A 23 -13.51 -12.41 -8.28
N ALA A 24 -14.14 -11.27 -8.02
CA ALA A 24 -13.55 -9.95 -8.26
C ALA A 24 -12.23 -9.71 -7.50
N VAL A 25 -12.08 -10.32 -6.32
CA VAL A 25 -10.90 -10.16 -5.47
C VAL A 25 -9.68 -10.85 -6.08
N GLU A 26 -9.84 -12.10 -6.52
CA GLU A 26 -8.78 -12.87 -7.16
C GLU A 26 -8.42 -12.30 -8.54
N ALA A 27 -9.43 -11.98 -9.36
CA ALA A 27 -9.21 -11.38 -10.67
C ALA A 27 -8.44 -10.05 -10.58
N SER A 28 -8.81 -9.19 -9.61
CA SER A 28 -8.11 -7.93 -9.40
C SER A 28 -6.68 -8.13 -8.89
N ARG A 29 -6.46 -9.10 -7.97
CA ARG A 29 -5.12 -9.43 -7.48
C ARG A 29 -4.21 -9.93 -8.60
N MET A 30 -4.69 -10.85 -9.43
CA MET A 30 -3.95 -11.37 -10.58
C MET A 30 -3.51 -10.22 -11.51
N GLY A 31 -4.43 -9.30 -11.83
CA GLY A 31 -4.12 -8.12 -12.65
C GLY A 31 -2.99 -7.27 -12.04
N TRP A 32 -3.01 -7.04 -10.72
CA TRP A 32 -1.95 -6.29 -10.05
C TRP A 32 -0.62 -7.04 -9.97
N GLU A 33 -0.63 -8.32 -9.60
CA GLU A 33 0.59 -9.13 -9.49
C GLU A 33 1.29 -9.30 -10.84
N PHE A 34 0.55 -9.35 -11.95
CA PHE A 34 1.11 -9.32 -13.29
C PHE A 34 1.83 -8.00 -13.59
N ASN A 35 1.28 -6.87 -13.13
CA ASN A 35 1.82 -5.53 -13.42
C ASN A 35 2.91 -5.07 -12.42
N VAL A 36 2.98 -5.67 -11.23
CA VAL A 36 3.93 -5.29 -10.18
C VAL A 36 5.02 -6.34 -10.05
N GLN A 37 6.14 -6.10 -10.74
CA GLN A 37 7.27 -7.02 -10.75
C GLN A 37 7.95 -7.12 -9.39
N LEU A 38 8.37 -8.33 -9.03
CA LEU A 38 9.17 -8.56 -7.84
C LEU A 38 10.55 -7.88 -8.01
N MET A 39 10.86 -6.97 -7.08
CA MET A 39 12.16 -6.32 -7.04
C MET A 39 13.14 -7.15 -6.23
N SER A 40 14.35 -7.31 -6.75
CA SER A 40 15.46 -7.95 -6.04
C SER A 40 16.70 -7.09 -6.12
N SER A 41 17.59 -7.22 -5.14
CA SER A 41 18.87 -6.52 -5.10
C SER A 41 19.91 -7.36 -4.37
N PHE A 42 21.17 -7.25 -4.78
CA PHE A 42 22.28 -7.91 -4.12
C PHE A 42 22.69 -7.15 -2.86
N VAL A 43 22.78 -7.87 -1.74
CA VAL A 43 23.25 -7.33 -0.46
C VAL A 43 24.57 -8.02 -0.12
N ARG A 44 25.58 -7.24 0.33
CA ARG A 44 26.86 -7.82 0.77
C ARG A 44 26.67 -8.57 2.08
N GLN A 45 27.32 -9.72 2.22
CA GLN A 45 27.32 -10.47 3.47
C GLN A 45 28.00 -9.68 4.60
N GLY A 46 27.60 -9.95 5.84
CA GLY A 46 28.22 -9.36 7.04
C GLY A 46 27.72 -7.95 7.38
N GLN A 47 26.66 -7.48 6.71
CA GLN A 47 26.03 -6.21 7.05
C GLN A 47 25.12 -6.35 8.27
N SER A 48 25.19 -5.35 9.17
CA SER A 48 24.28 -5.19 10.30
C SER A 48 23.39 -3.97 10.08
N GLY A 49 22.13 -4.04 10.48
CA GLY A 49 21.19 -2.93 10.35
C GLY A 49 20.04 -3.01 11.35
N PRO A 50 19.15 -2.01 11.35
CA PRO A 50 18.03 -1.94 12.30
C PRO A 50 16.88 -2.91 11.98
N LEU A 51 16.88 -3.55 10.80
CA LEU A 51 15.91 -4.57 10.43
C LEU A 51 16.26 -5.87 11.15
N LYS A 52 15.31 -6.40 11.92
CA LYS A 52 15.55 -7.49 12.87
C LYS A 52 15.42 -8.88 12.26
N ASP A 53 14.73 -8.99 11.13
CA ASP A 53 14.38 -10.26 10.50
C ASP A 53 14.66 -10.23 9.00
N ALA A 54 14.95 -11.41 8.43
CA ALA A 54 15.16 -11.59 6.99
C ALA A 54 13.85 -11.49 6.18
N SER A 55 12.70 -11.58 6.85
CA SER A 55 11.37 -11.42 6.25
C SER A 55 10.53 -10.49 7.12
N LEU A 56 10.09 -9.38 6.54
CA LEU A 56 9.31 -8.37 7.23
C LEU A 56 8.14 -7.92 6.35
N ARG A 57 7.03 -7.57 6.98
CA ARG A 57 5.85 -7.01 6.31
C ARG A 57 5.75 -5.53 6.65
N PHE A 58 5.93 -4.67 5.65
CA PHE A 58 5.92 -3.24 5.85
C PHE A 58 4.53 -2.71 6.27
N LEU A 59 3.50 -3.15 5.57
CA LEU A 59 2.08 -2.94 5.85
C LEU A 59 1.31 -4.25 5.65
N GLU A 60 0.29 -4.48 6.45
CA GLU A 60 -0.57 -5.66 6.36
C GLU A 60 -2.04 -5.25 6.55
N LEU A 61 -2.90 -5.76 5.66
CA LEU A 61 -4.35 -5.58 5.70
C LEU A 61 -5.01 -6.91 6.08
N ASP A 62 -6.08 -6.88 6.88
CA ASP A 62 -6.83 -8.09 7.25
C ASP A 62 -7.96 -8.44 6.26
N LYS A 63 -8.12 -7.66 5.18
CA LYS A 63 -9.17 -7.83 4.17
C LYS A 63 -8.58 -8.06 2.80
N PRO A 64 -8.91 -9.18 2.11
CA PRO A 64 -8.36 -9.47 0.80
C PRO A 64 -8.96 -8.59 -0.31
N ASN A 65 -10.16 -8.03 -0.11
CA ASN A 65 -10.85 -7.14 -1.03
C ASN A 65 -10.46 -5.66 -0.92
N ILE A 66 -9.49 -5.34 -0.06
CA ILE A 66 -8.93 -4.00 0.07
C ILE A 66 -7.49 -4.04 -0.45
N GLN A 67 -7.17 -3.16 -1.39
CA GLN A 67 -5.84 -3.05 -2.00
C GLN A 67 -5.16 -1.76 -1.58
N ILE A 68 -3.84 -1.82 -1.34
CA ILE A 68 -3.01 -0.62 -1.20
C ILE A 68 -2.65 -0.15 -2.62
N ILE A 69 -3.21 0.98 -3.04
CA ILE A 69 -2.96 1.54 -4.38
C ILE A 69 -1.92 2.67 -4.36
N ALA A 70 -1.63 3.22 -3.18
CA ALA A 70 -0.55 4.17 -3.00
C ALA A 70 0.02 4.09 -1.58
N LEU A 71 1.35 4.22 -1.49
CA LEU A 71 2.09 4.51 -0.28
C LEU A 71 3.17 5.52 -0.67
N LYS A 72 3.06 6.74 -0.17
CA LYS A 72 4.01 7.83 -0.46
C LYS A 72 4.27 8.66 0.80
N ARG A 73 5.37 9.41 0.82
CA ARG A 73 5.51 10.50 1.79
C ARG A 73 4.45 11.56 1.50
N LYS A 74 3.94 12.20 2.55
CA LYS A 74 3.09 13.37 2.38
C LYS A 74 3.92 14.51 1.78
N GLU A 75 3.31 15.28 0.89
CA GLU A 75 3.95 16.47 0.32
C GLU A 75 4.18 17.53 1.41
N ALA A 76 5.23 18.36 1.24
CA ALA A 76 5.78 19.34 2.19
C ALA A 76 6.46 18.75 3.44
N ASP A 77 7.80 18.73 3.44
CA ASP A 77 8.80 18.61 4.54
C ASP A 77 8.47 17.78 5.81
N SER A 78 7.48 16.91 5.75
CA SER A 78 6.99 16.12 6.88
C SER A 78 7.68 14.76 6.83
N GLN A 79 8.92 14.71 7.31
CA GLN A 79 9.75 13.49 7.25
C GLN A 79 9.12 12.27 7.91
N ASP A 80 8.13 12.47 8.79
CA ASP A 80 7.42 11.45 9.56
C ASP A 80 5.97 11.22 9.10
N ARG A 81 5.50 11.85 8.02
CA ARG A 81 4.12 11.69 7.51
C ARG A 81 4.08 10.99 6.16
N PHE A 82 3.19 10.01 6.07
CA PHE A 82 2.97 9.19 4.89
C PHE A 82 1.49 9.19 4.53
N ILE A 83 1.19 9.11 3.24
CA ILE A 83 -0.14 8.88 2.72
C ILE A 83 -0.22 7.42 2.29
N ILE A 84 -1.26 6.73 2.77
CA ILE A 84 -1.68 5.44 2.21
C ILE A 84 -3.03 5.64 1.55
N ARG A 85 -3.21 5.06 0.35
CA ARG A 85 -4.49 5.00 -0.33
C ARG A 85 -4.90 3.55 -0.52
N LEU A 86 -6.14 3.29 -0.16
CA LEU A 86 -6.75 1.97 -0.18
C LEU A 86 -7.96 1.99 -1.09
N GLN A 87 -8.21 0.89 -1.78
CA GLN A 87 -9.38 0.71 -2.65
C GLN A 87 -10.10 -0.59 -2.31
N GLU A 88 -11.42 -0.50 -2.12
CA GLU A 88 -12.32 -1.66 -2.09
C GLU A 88 -12.64 -2.10 -3.53
N THR A 89 -12.53 -3.39 -3.83
CA THR A 89 -12.60 -3.92 -5.20
C THR A 89 -13.73 -4.90 -5.47
N SER A 90 -14.58 -5.20 -4.50
CA SER A 90 -15.57 -6.29 -4.57
C SER A 90 -17.01 -5.88 -4.26
N GLY A 91 -17.25 -4.60 -3.96
CA GLY A 91 -18.57 -4.10 -3.59
C GLY A 91 -18.99 -4.44 -2.17
N MET A 92 -18.05 -4.86 -1.31
CA MET A 92 -18.34 -5.19 0.09
C MET A 92 -18.22 -3.97 1.01
N GLU A 93 -18.87 -4.05 2.17
CA GLU A 93 -18.68 -3.12 3.28
C GLU A 93 -18.16 -3.83 4.53
N GLY A 94 -17.53 -3.09 5.43
CA GLY A 94 -17.09 -3.65 6.71
C GLY A 94 -16.05 -2.83 7.45
N ASP A 95 -15.44 -3.50 8.43
CA ASP A 95 -14.32 -2.98 9.21
C ASP A 95 -12.99 -3.52 8.67
N LEU A 96 -11.98 -2.65 8.64
CA LEU A 96 -10.62 -2.92 8.19
C LEU A 96 -9.64 -2.69 9.35
N LYS A 97 -8.67 -3.59 9.47
CA LYS A 97 -7.51 -3.45 10.35
C LYS A 97 -6.24 -3.38 9.53
N ILE A 98 -5.41 -2.38 9.84
CA ILE A 98 -4.13 -2.13 9.18
C ILE A 98 -3.04 -2.24 10.23
N ARG A 99 -2.09 -3.15 9.99
CA ARG A 99 -0.85 -3.27 10.78
C ARG A 99 0.28 -2.63 10.01
N SER A 100 1.12 -1.87 10.71
CA SER A 100 2.35 -1.28 10.20
C SER A 100 3.53 -1.89 10.94
N TYR A 101 4.61 -2.17 10.22
CA TYR A 101 5.89 -2.51 10.85
C TYR A 101 6.40 -1.38 11.74
N PHE A 102 6.17 -0.13 11.32
CA PHE A 102 6.60 1.04 12.07
C PHE A 102 5.54 1.49 13.08
N PRO A 103 5.96 1.99 14.25
CA PRO A 103 5.04 2.51 15.24
C PRO A 103 4.33 3.76 14.70
N ILE A 104 3.00 3.74 14.72
CA ILE A 104 2.18 4.86 14.28
C ILE A 104 1.82 5.72 15.49
N LYS A 105 2.14 7.02 15.42
CA LYS A 105 1.77 8.03 16.42
C LYS A 105 0.32 8.43 16.25
N GLU A 106 -0.09 8.66 15.01
CA GLU A 106 -1.40 9.18 14.65
C GLU A 106 -1.76 8.72 13.23
N ALA A 107 -3.05 8.51 12.99
CA ALA A 107 -3.62 8.32 11.66
C ALA A 107 -4.83 9.24 11.53
N ARG A 108 -5.04 9.81 10.34
CA ARG A 108 -6.17 10.69 10.02
C ARG A 108 -6.75 10.30 8.68
N TYR A 109 -8.06 10.40 8.52
CA TYR A 109 -8.62 10.37 7.17
C TYR A 109 -8.15 11.59 6.40
N ALA A 110 -7.96 11.45 5.09
CA ALA A 110 -7.62 12.55 4.20
C ALA A 110 -8.52 12.54 2.96
N SER A 111 -8.55 13.68 2.26
CA SER A 111 -9.12 13.79 0.91
C SER A 111 -8.22 13.10 -0.12
N LEU A 112 -8.68 13.01 -1.38
CA LEU A 112 -7.82 12.56 -2.49
C LEU A 112 -6.67 13.54 -2.77
N LEU A 113 -6.82 14.80 -2.34
CA LEU A 113 -5.78 15.84 -2.40
C LEU A 113 -4.90 15.88 -1.13
N GLU A 114 -5.01 14.86 -0.26
CA GLU A 114 -4.19 14.71 0.95
C GLU A 114 -4.50 15.73 2.07
N ASP A 115 -5.63 16.44 1.95
CA ASP A 115 -6.11 17.34 3.01
C ASP A 115 -6.63 16.52 4.20
N PRO A 116 -6.12 16.76 5.42
CA PRO A 116 -6.56 16.01 6.59
C PRO A 116 -8.01 16.36 6.93
N LYS A 117 -8.80 15.34 7.26
CA LYS A 117 -10.15 15.49 7.81
C LYS A 117 -10.09 15.51 9.34
N GLU A 118 -11.06 16.17 9.95
CA GLU A 118 -11.16 16.24 11.42
C GLU A 118 -11.44 14.87 12.04
N THR A 119 -12.19 14.02 11.33
CA THR A 119 -12.45 12.65 11.76
C THR A 119 -11.16 11.83 11.76
N LYS A 120 -10.87 11.19 12.89
CA LYS A 120 -9.71 10.30 13.05
C LYS A 120 -10.15 8.85 13.21
N PRO A 121 -9.50 7.89 12.54
CA PRO A 121 -9.65 6.47 12.88
C PRO A 121 -9.14 6.23 14.31
N PRO A 122 -9.68 5.24 15.05
CA PRO A 122 -9.11 4.81 16.32
C PRO A 122 -7.65 4.38 16.16
N THR A 123 -6.74 5.02 16.89
CA THR A 123 -5.29 4.81 16.74
C THR A 123 -4.64 4.02 17.88
N THR A 124 -4.04 2.89 17.49
CA THR A 124 -2.94 2.18 18.19
C THR A 124 -1.91 1.74 17.12
N ASN A 125 -0.96 0.83 17.41
CA ASN A 125 -0.17 0.15 16.35
C ASN A 125 -1.06 -0.60 15.33
N LEU A 126 -2.32 -0.87 15.69
CA LEU A 126 -3.36 -1.35 14.80
C LEU A 126 -4.31 -0.20 14.47
N ILE A 127 -4.32 0.24 13.21
CA ILE A 127 -5.25 1.27 12.74
C ILE A 127 -6.55 0.57 12.34
N LYS A 128 -7.69 1.10 12.82
CA LYS A 128 -9.02 0.60 12.48
C LYS A 128 -9.75 1.60 11.60
N SER A 129 -10.31 1.14 10.49
CA SER A 129 -11.12 1.95 9.58
C SER A 129 -12.41 1.22 9.22
N LYS A 130 -13.44 1.95 8.81
CA LYS A 130 -14.57 1.36 8.09
C LYS A 130 -14.40 1.58 6.60
N PHE A 131 -15.02 0.72 5.79
CA PHE A 131 -15.09 0.87 4.34
C PHE A 131 -16.50 0.57 3.82
N LYS A 132 -16.86 1.21 2.72
CA LYS A 132 -18.10 1.03 1.95
C LYS A 132 -17.80 0.37 0.61
N PRO A 133 -18.83 -0.13 -0.11
CA PRO A 133 -18.66 -0.71 -1.44
C PRO A 133 -17.91 0.25 -2.38
N TYR A 134 -16.86 -0.25 -3.02
CA TYR A 134 -16.00 0.47 -3.97
C TYR A 134 -15.37 1.77 -3.45
N GLN A 135 -15.30 1.93 -2.13
CA GLN A 135 -14.76 3.14 -1.53
C GLN A 135 -13.24 3.23 -1.72
N THR A 136 -12.77 4.42 -2.10
CA THR A 136 -11.38 4.83 -1.91
C THR A 136 -11.21 5.45 -0.52
N ILE A 137 -10.26 4.93 0.25
CA ILE A 137 -9.90 5.47 1.57
C ILE A 137 -8.49 6.03 1.47
N THR A 138 -8.32 7.30 1.82
CA THR A 138 -6.99 7.91 1.97
C THR A 138 -6.75 8.17 3.46
N LEU A 139 -5.64 7.65 3.99
CA LEU A 139 -5.20 7.93 5.35
C LEU A 139 -3.84 8.62 5.32
N GLU A 140 -3.71 9.65 6.14
CA GLU A 140 -2.42 10.20 6.54
C GLU A 140 -1.95 9.47 7.79
N LEU A 141 -0.74 8.92 7.76
CA LEU A 141 -0.08 8.23 8.88
C LEU A 141 1.10 9.07 9.35
N CYS A 142 1.13 9.39 10.64
CA CYS A 142 2.29 9.99 11.31
C CYS A 142 3.03 8.89 12.07
N MET A 143 4.28 8.64 11.71
CA MET A 143 5.15 7.69 12.39
C MET A 143 5.65 8.27 13.72
N LYS A 144 5.86 7.42 14.73
CA LYS A 144 6.62 7.84 15.91
C LYS A 144 8.07 8.02 15.48
N GLN A 145 8.61 9.21 15.68
CA GLN A 145 10.05 9.42 15.58
C GLN A 145 10.74 8.56 16.63
N LYS A 146 11.84 7.93 16.26
CA LYS A 146 12.71 7.27 17.23
C LYS A 146 13.26 8.39 18.11
N THR A 147 12.99 8.36 19.42
CA THR A 147 13.75 9.18 20.37
C THR A 147 15.21 8.86 20.09
N SER A 148 16.00 9.86 19.72
CA SER A 148 17.45 9.73 19.73
C SER A 148 17.83 9.35 21.15
N ASP A 149 18.29 8.12 21.35
CA ASP A 149 18.93 7.73 22.59
C ASP A 149 20.17 8.63 22.73
N THR A 150 20.04 9.73 23.47
CA THR A 150 21.18 10.47 24.01
C THR A 150 21.83 9.56 25.03
N ASN A 151 22.92 8.93 24.63
CA ASN A 151 24.03 8.55 25.49
C ASN A 151 25.24 9.37 25.08
#